data_AF-A0AA92UK70-F1
#
_entry.id   AF-A0AA92UK70-F1
#
_cell.length_a   1.000
_cell.length_b   1.000
_cell.length_c   1.000
_cell.angle_alpha   90.00
_cell.angle_beta   90.00
_cell.angle_gamma   90.00
#
_symmetry.space_group_name_H-M   'P 1'
#
loop_
_entity.id
_entity.type
_entity.pdbx_description
1 polymer ?
#
loop_
_entity_poly.entity_id
_entity_poly.type
_entity_poly.pdbx_seq_one_letter_code
_entity_poly.pdbx_strand_id
1 'polypeptide(L)'
;ENKQMRESLNVYYDAFFIRFGNLNAKQNVKFILMDASGRDMLSLERVENGHFTKSDIFDHPVSFSLDEVSHVDSPEEALTASLNKFGRIDLPYMTELSDMPEQELTEALKGRIYYNPLIDGYEIADRFIAGNVIEKAERIEEWLKENPDHAIVRESLEALKASIPEPIAFEDLDFNFGERWIPTGVYSAYMSHLFNTQVSIVYSDSMDEYSAKCSMKTMA
;
A
#
# COMPACT_ATOMS: atom_id res chain seq x y z
N GLU A 1 17.88 -15.71 0.06
CA GLU A 1 17.88 -17.18 0.10
C GLU A 1 18.92 -17.68 1.11
N ASN A 2 18.62 -18.68 1.93
CA ASN A 2 19.59 -19.30 2.84
C ASN A 2 20.02 -20.68 2.31
N LYS A 3 21.06 -20.70 1.46
CA LYS A 3 21.54 -21.90 0.77
C LYS A 3 22.02 -22.99 1.73
N GLN A 4 22.72 -22.61 2.81
CA GLN A 4 23.25 -23.54 3.80
C GLN A 4 22.15 -24.31 4.55
N MET A 5 21.03 -23.64 4.87
CA MET A 5 19.88 -24.31 5.48
C MET A 5 19.20 -25.29 4.52
N ARG A 6 19.10 -24.96 3.22
CA ARG A 6 18.54 -25.86 2.21
C ARG A 6 19.41 -27.10 1.97
N GLU A 7 20.73 -26.91 1.94
CA GLU A 7 21.69 -28.02 1.86
C GLU A 7 21.56 -28.94 3.08
N SER A 8 21.48 -28.35 4.28
CA SER A 8 21.29 -29.11 5.51
C SER A 8 19.97 -29.89 5.50
N LEU A 9 18.88 -29.26 5.06
CA LEU A 9 17.57 -29.91 4.92
C LEU A 9 17.64 -31.11 3.95
N ASN A 10 18.31 -30.96 2.80
CA ASN A 10 18.54 -32.06 1.87
C ASN A 10 19.31 -33.21 2.51
N VAL A 11 20.41 -32.91 3.21
CA VAL A 11 21.23 -33.93 3.90
C VAL A 11 20.41 -34.69 4.95
N TYR A 12 19.62 -33.99 5.78
CA TYR A 12 18.81 -34.63 6.81
C TYR A 12 17.68 -35.49 6.22
N TYR A 13 17.04 -35.00 5.16
CA TYR A 13 16.02 -35.77 4.46
C TYR A 13 16.62 -37.03 3.82
N ASP A 14 17.75 -36.93 3.12
CA ASP A 14 18.36 -38.08 2.45
C ASP A 14 18.83 -39.13 3.44
N ALA A 15 19.39 -38.71 4.59
CA ALA A 15 19.75 -39.59 5.68
C ALA A 15 18.53 -40.34 6.26
N PHE A 16 17.37 -39.66 6.39
CA PHE A 16 16.13 -40.29 6.81
C PHE A 16 15.62 -41.27 5.75
N PHE A 17 15.59 -40.85 4.49
CA PHE A 17 15.07 -41.64 3.37
C PHE A 17 15.83 -42.94 3.19
N ILE A 18 17.17 -42.91 3.26
CA ILE A 18 18.02 -44.11 3.17
C ILE A 18 17.67 -45.14 4.26
N ARG A 19 17.29 -44.68 5.46
CA ARG A 19 17.08 -45.55 6.62
C ARG A 19 15.63 -46.01 6.79
N PHE A 20 14.66 -45.17 6.44
CA PHE A 20 13.25 -45.39 6.75
C PHE A 20 12.30 -45.27 5.55
N GLY A 21 12.81 -44.89 4.37
CA GLY A 21 12.00 -44.61 3.18
C GLY A 21 11.27 -43.26 3.27
N ASN A 22 10.19 -43.11 2.50
CA ASN A 22 9.44 -41.86 2.40
C ASN A 22 8.79 -41.43 3.72
N LEU A 23 8.77 -40.13 4.00
CA LEU A 23 8.10 -39.53 5.17
C LEU A 23 6.60 -39.87 5.18
N ASN A 24 5.92 -39.75 4.03
CA ASN A 24 4.50 -40.05 3.86
C ASN A 24 4.19 -41.54 3.68
N ALA A 25 5.17 -42.44 3.83
CA ALA A 25 4.89 -43.87 3.88
C ALA A 25 4.01 -44.20 5.10
N LYS A 26 3.01 -45.08 4.93
CA LYS A 26 2.03 -45.44 5.98
C LYS A 26 2.66 -45.79 7.34
N GLN A 27 3.82 -46.45 7.31
CA GLN A 27 4.56 -46.84 8.52
C GLN A 27 5.18 -45.64 9.26
N ASN A 28 5.63 -44.61 8.53
CA ASN A 28 6.33 -43.45 9.08
C ASN A 28 5.36 -42.36 9.56
N VAL A 29 4.27 -42.14 8.81
CA VAL A 29 3.24 -41.13 9.13
C VAL A 29 2.71 -41.27 10.56
N LYS A 30 2.48 -42.50 11.02
CA LYS A 30 1.98 -42.75 12.38
C LYS A 30 2.90 -42.20 13.46
N PHE A 31 4.22 -42.29 13.26
CA PHE A 31 5.21 -41.80 14.23
C PHE A 31 5.45 -40.31 14.08
N ILE A 32 5.50 -39.80 12.86
CA ILE A 32 5.71 -38.38 12.58
C ILE A 32 4.58 -37.53 13.16
N LEU A 33 3.32 -37.97 13.03
CA LEU A 33 2.16 -37.27 13.57
C LEU A 33 2.07 -37.28 15.11
N MET A 34 2.95 -37.99 15.81
CA MET A 34 3.06 -37.88 17.28
C MET A 34 3.80 -36.60 17.71
N ASP A 35 4.57 -35.99 16.81
CA ASP A 35 5.26 -34.73 17.04
C ASP A 35 4.33 -33.54 16.76
N ALA A 36 4.47 -32.46 17.55
CA ALA A 36 3.69 -31.23 17.38
C ALA A 36 3.87 -30.59 15.99
N SER A 37 5.07 -30.70 15.40
CA SER A 37 5.41 -30.18 14.07
C SER A 37 5.36 -31.27 12.99
N GLY A 38 4.78 -32.43 13.30
CA GLY A 38 4.77 -33.60 12.40
C GLY A 38 4.08 -33.34 11.06
N ARG A 39 3.05 -32.48 11.05
CA ARG A 39 2.34 -32.13 9.81
C ARG A 39 3.22 -31.34 8.84
N ASP A 40 4.04 -30.44 9.36
CA ASP A 40 4.98 -29.65 8.55
C ASP A 40 6.05 -30.57 7.94
N MET A 41 6.51 -31.58 8.68
CA MET A 41 7.42 -32.60 8.16
C MET A 41 6.80 -33.40 6.99
N LEU A 42 5.51 -33.72 7.04
CA LEU A 42 4.84 -34.43 5.94
C LEU A 42 4.70 -33.57 4.68
N SER A 43 4.66 -32.24 4.81
CA SER A 43 4.62 -31.32 3.67
C SER A 43 5.91 -31.31 2.84
N LEU A 44 6.99 -31.90 3.37
CA LEU A 44 8.27 -32.02 2.67
C LEU A 44 8.20 -32.96 1.45
N GLU A 45 7.20 -33.83 1.36
CA GLU A 45 6.98 -34.67 0.17
C GLU A 45 5.63 -34.37 -0.48
N ARG A 46 5.62 -34.40 -1.81
CA ARG A 46 4.41 -34.31 -2.64
C ARG A 46 4.12 -35.65 -3.32
N VAL A 47 2.86 -35.86 -3.69
CA VAL A 47 2.44 -37.05 -4.44
C VAL A 47 2.32 -36.69 -5.91
N GLU A 48 3.21 -37.24 -6.74
CA GLU A 48 3.14 -37.14 -8.20
C GLU A 48 2.98 -38.53 -8.79
N ASN A 49 1.92 -38.73 -9.60
CA ASN A 49 1.63 -40.04 -10.23
C ASN A 49 1.64 -41.22 -9.25
N GLY A 50 1.14 -41.01 -8.03
CA GLY A 50 1.09 -42.02 -6.97
C GLY A 50 2.42 -42.33 -6.26
N HIS A 51 3.49 -41.59 -6.58
CA HIS A 51 4.80 -41.72 -5.96
C HIS A 51 5.11 -40.49 -5.10
N PHE A 52 5.83 -40.70 -4.00
CA PHE A 52 6.27 -39.62 -3.11
C PHE A 52 7.58 -39.02 -3.64
N THR A 53 7.55 -37.73 -3.95
CA THR A 53 8.69 -36.94 -4.45
C THR A 53 8.99 -35.80 -3.48
N LYS A 54 10.25 -35.36 -3.40
CA LYS A 54 10.63 -34.15 -2.64
C LYS A 54 9.80 -32.95 -3.10
N SER A 55 9.35 -32.12 -2.17
CA SER A 55 8.65 -30.87 -2.45
C SER A 55 9.60 -29.77 -2.95
N ASP A 56 9.05 -28.67 -3.45
CA ASP A 56 9.78 -27.59 -4.10
C ASP A 56 10.79 -26.87 -3.17
N ILE A 57 10.60 -26.95 -1.84
CA ILE A 57 11.50 -26.38 -0.83
C ILE A 57 12.90 -27.01 -0.86
N PHE A 58 13.07 -28.18 -1.48
CA PHE A 58 14.40 -28.81 -1.62
C PHE A 58 15.23 -28.20 -2.75
N ASP A 59 14.61 -27.48 -3.68
CA ASP A 59 15.23 -27.01 -4.91
C ASP A 59 15.30 -25.46 -4.98
N HIS A 60 14.18 -24.76 -4.79
CA HIS A 60 14.11 -23.30 -4.94
C HIS A 60 13.25 -22.62 -3.86
N PRO A 61 13.32 -21.29 -3.66
CA PRO A 61 12.52 -20.60 -2.66
C PRO A 61 11.01 -20.76 -2.93
N VAL A 62 10.26 -21.23 -1.93
CA VAL A 62 8.79 -21.44 -2.03
C VAL A 62 7.96 -20.31 -1.42
N SER A 63 8.62 -19.27 -0.90
CA SER A 63 7.94 -18.12 -0.27
C SER A 63 7.41 -17.11 -1.30
N PHE A 64 7.87 -17.19 -2.54
CA PHE A 64 7.47 -16.28 -3.63
C PHE A 64 7.36 -17.10 -4.91
N SER A 65 6.31 -16.87 -5.71
CA SER A 65 6.20 -17.47 -7.04
C SER A 65 7.36 -16.97 -7.92
N LEU A 66 8.15 -17.90 -8.44
CA LEU A 66 9.20 -17.64 -9.42
C LEU A 66 8.67 -17.58 -10.86
N ASP A 67 7.36 -17.66 -11.04
CA ASP A 67 6.71 -17.36 -12.31
C ASP A 67 6.86 -15.85 -12.57
N GLU A 68 8.08 -15.45 -12.93
CA GLU A 68 8.30 -14.19 -13.62
C GLU A 68 7.44 -14.28 -14.86
N VAL A 69 6.43 -13.42 -14.92
CA VAL A 69 5.65 -13.22 -16.13
C VAL A 69 6.67 -13.02 -17.24
N SER A 70 6.70 -13.95 -18.20
CA SER A 70 7.75 -13.99 -19.21
C SER A 70 7.37 -13.18 -20.45
N HIS A 71 6.07 -13.00 -20.67
CA HIS A 71 5.51 -12.19 -21.73
C HIS A 71 4.05 -11.82 -21.41
N VAL A 72 3.59 -10.66 -21.87
CA VAL A 72 2.20 -10.23 -21.81
C VAL A 72 1.79 -9.60 -23.14
N ASP A 73 0.55 -9.82 -23.55
CA ASP A 73 0.04 -9.30 -24.83
C ASP A 73 -0.61 -7.91 -24.68
N SER A 74 -0.81 -7.43 -23.45
CA SER A 74 -1.56 -6.21 -23.14
C SER A 74 -0.79 -5.22 -22.25
N PRO A 75 -0.84 -3.91 -22.53
CA PRO A 75 -0.30 -2.87 -21.64
C PRO A 75 -0.86 -2.93 -20.21
N GLU A 76 -2.12 -3.36 -20.04
CA GLU A 76 -2.75 -3.48 -18.72
C GLU A 76 -2.16 -4.62 -17.89
N GLU A 77 -1.82 -5.73 -18.55
CA GLU A 77 -1.15 -6.86 -17.92
C GLU A 77 0.29 -6.51 -17.58
N ALA A 78 0.99 -5.80 -18.46
CA ALA A 78 2.32 -5.28 -18.19
C ALA A 78 2.34 -4.34 -16.97
N LEU A 79 1.36 -3.43 -16.88
CA LEU A 79 1.21 -2.53 -15.74
C LEU A 79 0.99 -3.33 -14.44
N THR A 80 0.11 -4.31 -14.48
CA THR A 80 -0.19 -5.17 -13.31
C THR A 80 1.04 -5.97 -12.89
N ALA A 81 1.80 -6.53 -13.85
CA ALA A 81 3.05 -7.24 -13.58
C ALA A 81 4.10 -6.32 -12.92
N SER A 82 4.26 -5.09 -13.43
CA SER A 82 5.15 -4.10 -12.83
C SER A 82 4.76 -3.75 -11.40
N LEU A 83 3.47 -3.51 -11.15
CA LEU A 83 2.96 -3.21 -9.81
C LEU A 83 3.15 -4.38 -8.85
N ASN A 84 2.90 -5.60 -9.30
CA ASN A 84 3.10 -6.80 -8.49
C ASN A 84 4.57 -7.06 -8.16
N LYS A 85 5.48 -6.77 -9.10
CA LYS A 85 6.92 -7.00 -8.92
C LYS A 85 7.61 -5.89 -8.12
N PHE A 86 7.29 -4.63 -8.39
CA PHE A 86 8.02 -3.47 -7.86
C PHE A 86 7.20 -2.54 -6.96
N GLY A 87 5.88 -2.68 -6.92
CA GLY A 87 4.99 -1.74 -6.23
C GLY A 87 4.89 -0.36 -6.89
N ARG A 88 5.45 -0.20 -8.09
CA ARG A 88 5.44 1.04 -8.89
C ARG A 88 5.43 0.71 -10.38
N ILE A 89 5.20 1.74 -11.19
CA ILE A 89 5.27 1.64 -12.65
C ILE A 89 6.74 1.70 -13.06
N ASP A 90 7.20 0.67 -13.74
CA ASP A 90 8.55 0.53 -14.30
C ASP A 90 8.42 0.32 -15.81
N LEU A 91 8.50 1.42 -16.57
CA LEU A 91 8.32 1.40 -18.03
C LEU A 91 9.35 0.53 -18.77
N PRO A 92 10.64 0.50 -18.37
CA PRO A 92 11.61 -0.42 -18.95
C PRO A 92 11.19 -1.89 -18.79
N TYR A 93 10.76 -2.29 -17.59
CA TYR A 93 10.28 -3.65 -17.37
C TYR A 93 9.01 -3.97 -18.16
N MET A 94 8.07 -3.03 -18.23
CA MET A 94 6.85 -3.20 -19.03
C MET A 94 7.14 -3.34 -20.52
N THR A 95 8.12 -2.60 -21.04
CA THR A 95 8.59 -2.67 -22.42
C THR A 95 9.22 -4.03 -22.71
N GLU A 96 10.06 -4.54 -21.80
CA GLU A 96 10.66 -5.88 -21.92
C GLU A 96 9.59 -6.98 -21.91
N LEU A 97 8.52 -6.80 -21.15
CA LEU A 97 7.50 -7.83 -20.99
C LEU A 97 6.49 -7.87 -22.15
N SER A 98 6.17 -6.73 -22.75
CA SER A 98 5.13 -6.59 -23.79
C SER A 98 5.68 -6.42 -25.20
N ASP A 99 7.00 -6.25 -25.35
CA ASP A 99 7.66 -5.85 -26.60
C ASP A 99 7.13 -4.53 -27.19
N MET A 100 6.40 -3.72 -26.40
CA MET A 100 5.85 -2.42 -26.80
C MET A 100 6.75 -1.27 -26.33
N PRO A 101 7.01 -0.25 -27.16
CA PRO A 101 7.80 0.91 -26.75
C PRO A 101 7.07 1.73 -25.67
N GLU A 102 7.83 2.42 -24.83
CA GLU A 102 7.28 3.25 -23.73
C GLU A 102 6.23 4.27 -24.19
N GLN A 103 6.38 4.83 -25.38
CA GLN A 103 5.41 5.77 -25.96
C GLN A 103 4.05 5.09 -26.21
N GLU A 104 4.04 3.88 -26.77
CA GLU A 104 2.81 3.13 -27.01
C GLU A 104 2.18 2.67 -25.71
N LEU A 105 2.98 2.25 -24.73
CA LEU A 105 2.51 1.90 -23.39
C LEU A 105 1.83 3.08 -22.69
N THR A 106 2.46 4.25 -22.72
CA THR A 106 1.93 5.46 -22.06
C THR A 106 0.70 6.02 -22.76
N GLU A 107 0.63 5.93 -24.10
CA GLU A 107 -0.57 6.27 -24.87
C GLU A 107 -1.72 5.29 -24.61
N ALA A 108 -1.46 3.98 -24.59
CA ALA A 108 -2.46 2.96 -24.35
C ALA A 108 -3.02 3.01 -22.90
N LEU A 109 -2.17 3.40 -21.94
CA LEU A 109 -2.54 3.52 -20.52
C LEU A 109 -3.00 4.94 -20.15
N LYS A 110 -3.29 5.79 -21.14
CA LYS A 110 -3.77 7.15 -20.92
C LYS A 110 -5.03 7.17 -20.05
N GLY A 111 -5.05 8.04 -19.04
CA GLY A 111 -6.13 8.14 -18.06
C GLY A 111 -6.07 7.09 -16.94
N ARG A 112 -5.24 6.06 -17.06
CA ARG A 112 -4.95 5.11 -15.97
C ARG A 112 -3.63 5.39 -15.27
N ILE A 113 -2.70 6.02 -15.96
CA ILE A 113 -1.40 6.43 -15.41
C ILE A 113 -1.16 7.90 -15.68
N TYR A 114 -0.48 8.58 -14.77
CA TYR A 114 -0.09 9.98 -14.88
C TYR A 114 1.37 10.14 -14.47
N TYR A 115 2.11 10.97 -15.20
CA TYR A 115 3.47 11.31 -14.82
C TYR A 115 3.45 12.34 -13.70
N ASN A 116 4.14 12.04 -12.60
CA ASN A 116 4.29 12.91 -11.46
C ASN A 116 5.72 13.49 -11.40
N PRO A 117 5.91 14.80 -11.67
CA PRO A 117 7.24 15.42 -11.65
C PRO A 117 7.83 15.50 -10.23
N LEU A 118 7.03 15.37 -9.18
CA LEU A 118 7.50 15.45 -7.79
C LEU A 118 8.28 14.21 -7.36
N ILE A 119 8.10 13.09 -8.06
CA ILE A 119 8.82 11.83 -7.82
C ILE A 119 9.60 11.36 -9.05
N ASP A 120 9.59 12.15 -10.13
CA ASP A 120 10.21 11.83 -11.41
C ASP A 120 9.79 10.45 -11.95
N GLY A 121 8.48 10.20 -12.04
CA GLY A 121 7.98 8.92 -12.53
C GLY A 121 6.47 8.83 -12.68
N TYR A 122 6.01 7.72 -13.25
CA TYR A 122 4.58 7.45 -13.45
C TYR A 122 3.92 6.85 -12.21
N GLU A 123 2.69 7.29 -11.95
CA GLU A 123 1.81 6.77 -10.91
C GLU A 123 0.48 6.33 -11.53
N ILE A 124 -0.17 5.33 -10.93
CA ILE A 124 -1.55 4.99 -11.27
C ILE A 124 -2.50 6.13 -10.87
N ALA A 125 -3.59 6.30 -11.62
CA ALA A 125 -4.58 7.36 -11.40
C ALA A 125 -5.06 7.42 -9.94
N ASP A 126 -5.40 6.27 -9.36
CA ASP A 126 -5.87 6.17 -7.97
C ASP A 126 -4.86 6.73 -6.96
N ARG A 127 -3.57 6.48 -7.18
CA ARG A 127 -2.48 6.96 -6.30
C ARG A 127 -2.16 8.43 -6.58
N PHE A 128 -2.19 8.81 -7.86
CA PHE A 128 -1.91 10.17 -8.30
C PHE A 128 -2.98 11.16 -7.81
N ILE A 129 -4.26 10.76 -7.84
CA ILE A 129 -5.40 11.57 -7.41
C ILE A 129 -5.68 11.43 -5.89
N ALA A 130 -4.94 10.59 -5.19
CA ALA A 130 -5.06 10.48 -3.73
C ALA A 130 -4.34 11.61 -2.96
N GLY A 131 -4.87 11.92 -1.78
CA GLY A 131 -4.29 12.85 -0.81
C GLY A 131 -4.73 14.30 -1.01
N ASN A 132 -3.91 15.25 -0.58
CA ASN A 132 -4.18 16.68 -0.76
C ASN A 132 -3.95 17.07 -2.23
N VAL A 133 -5.00 16.92 -3.06
CA VAL A 133 -4.95 17.21 -4.50
C VAL A 133 -4.73 18.70 -4.80
N ILE A 134 -5.17 19.59 -3.90
CA ILE A 134 -5.00 21.05 -4.06
C ILE A 134 -3.52 21.40 -3.96
N GLU A 135 -2.87 21.01 -2.85
CA GLU A 135 -1.43 21.23 -2.64
C GLU A 135 -0.59 20.54 -3.72
N LYS A 136 -0.97 19.33 -4.13
CA LYS A 136 -0.27 18.61 -5.20
C LYS A 136 -0.37 19.36 -6.53
N ALA A 137 -1.54 19.87 -6.89
CA ALA A 137 -1.75 20.66 -8.10
C ALA A 137 -0.94 21.96 -8.08
N GLU A 138 -0.93 22.68 -6.96
CA GLU A 138 -0.13 23.91 -6.79
C GLU A 138 1.37 23.65 -6.99
N ARG A 139 1.91 22.59 -6.37
CA ARG A 139 3.31 22.22 -6.51
C ARG A 139 3.68 21.84 -7.95
N ILE A 140 2.79 21.14 -8.65
CA ILE A 140 3.00 20.77 -10.05
C ILE A 140 2.89 22.00 -10.97
N GLU A 141 1.99 22.95 -10.67
CA GLU A 141 1.93 24.24 -11.37
C GLU A 141 3.21 25.05 -11.22
N GLU A 142 3.75 25.13 -10.00
CA GLU A 142 5.03 25.80 -9.75
C GLU A 142 6.17 25.15 -10.54
N TRP A 143 6.24 23.82 -10.51
CA TRP A 143 7.22 23.08 -11.30
C TRP A 143 7.08 23.35 -12.82
N LEU A 144 5.85 23.46 -13.33
CA LEU A 144 5.57 23.80 -14.74
C LEU A 144 5.97 25.23 -15.11
N LYS A 145 5.96 26.19 -14.18
CA LYS A 145 6.46 27.55 -14.44
C LYS A 145 7.96 27.54 -14.73
N GLU A 146 8.70 26.66 -14.07
CA GLU A 146 10.14 26.48 -14.28
C GLU A 146 10.42 25.60 -15.52
N ASN A 147 9.49 24.72 -15.90
CA ASN A 147 9.63 23.73 -16.99
C ASN A 147 8.45 23.77 -17.97
N PRO A 148 8.30 24.85 -18.76
CA PRO A 148 7.08 25.11 -19.53
C PRO A 148 6.79 24.13 -20.66
N ASP A 149 7.80 23.44 -21.20
CA ASP A 149 7.66 22.61 -22.41
C ASP A 149 7.20 21.16 -22.16
N HIS A 150 6.85 20.80 -20.92
CA HIS A 150 6.43 19.43 -20.58
C HIS A 150 4.92 19.20 -20.76
N ALA A 151 4.52 18.80 -21.98
CA ALA A 151 3.12 18.51 -22.32
C ALA A 151 2.49 17.42 -21.42
N ILE A 152 3.23 16.35 -21.10
CA ILE A 152 2.76 15.23 -20.26
C ILE A 152 2.40 15.73 -18.86
N VAL A 153 3.20 16.63 -18.29
CA VAL A 153 2.95 17.19 -16.94
C VAL A 153 1.72 18.09 -16.94
N ARG A 154 1.45 18.81 -18.04
CA ARG A 154 0.21 19.60 -18.18
C ARG A 154 -1.02 18.70 -18.17
N GLU A 155 -0.96 17.56 -18.85
CA GLU A 155 -2.06 16.59 -18.82
C GLU A 155 -2.28 16.02 -17.41
N SER A 156 -1.22 15.66 -16.71
CA SER A 156 -1.29 15.26 -15.30
C SER A 156 -1.90 16.36 -14.42
N LEU A 157 -1.55 17.62 -14.64
CA LEU A 157 -2.13 18.75 -13.92
C LEU A 157 -3.62 18.92 -14.20
N GLU A 158 -4.05 18.79 -15.46
CA GLU A 158 -5.47 18.83 -15.83
C GLU A 158 -6.27 17.75 -15.12
N ALA A 159 -5.74 16.53 -15.03
CA ALA A 159 -6.37 15.43 -14.31
C ALA A 159 -6.51 15.71 -12.80
N LEU A 160 -5.50 16.32 -12.17
CA LEU A 160 -5.59 16.75 -10.78
C LEU A 160 -6.65 17.83 -10.59
N LYS A 161 -6.68 18.84 -11.47
CA LYS A 161 -7.66 19.93 -11.41
C LYS A 161 -9.10 19.44 -11.57
N ALA A 162 -9.32 18.49 -12.49
CA ALA A 162 -10.62 17.86 -12.69
C ALA A 162 -11.07 17.06 -11.46
N SER A 163 -10.13 16.66 -10.60
CA SER A 163 -10.39 15.88 -9.38
C SER A 163 -10.41 16.73 -8.11
N ILE A 164 -10.29 18.07 -8.22
CA ILE A 164 -10.44 18.96 -7.07
C ILE A 164 -11.90 18.90 -6.61
N PRO A 165 -12.15 18.55 -5.33
CA PRO A 165 -13.51 18.51 -4.81
C PRO A 165 -14.12 19.92 -4.77
N GLU A 166 -15.44 19.99 -4.83
CA GLU A 166 -16.15 21.26 -4.72
C GLU A 166 -15.81 21.92 -3.37
N PRO A 167 -15.41 23.20 -3.37
CA PRO A 167 -15.14 23.92 -2.12
C PRO A 167 -16.40 23.97 -1.26
N ILE A 168 -16.29 23.55 0.00
CA ILE A 168 -17.39 23.62 0.96
C ILE A 168 -17.56 25.08 1.39
N ALA A 169 -18.75 25.64 1.19
CA ALA A 169 -19.05 27.00 1.63
C ALA A 169 -19.09 27.07 3.16
N PHE A 170 -18.78 28.23 3.72
CA PHE A 170 -18.82 28.41 5.18
C PHE A 170 -20.20 28.13 5.79
N GLU A 171 -21.26 28.40 5.04
CA GLU A 171 -22.65 28.16 5.46
C GLU A 171 -23.01 26.66 5.56
N ASP A 172 -22.30 25.81 4.81
CA ASP A 172 -22.48 24.36 4.82
C ASP A 172 -21.61 23.67 5.88
N LEU A 173 -20.71 24.42 6.54
CA LEU A 173 -19.92 23.92 7.65
C LEU A 173 -20.77 23.91 8.92
N ASP A 174 -21.30 22.74 9.26
CA ASP A 174 -21.92 22.51 10.57
C ASP A 174 -20.88 21.95 11.55
N PHE A 175 -20.57 22.71 12.59
CA PHE A 175 -19.66 22.30 13.65
C PHE A 175 -20.33 22.44 15.01
N ASN A 176 -20.24 21.36 15.80
CA ASN A 176 -20.74 21.35 17.17
C ASN A 176 -19.69 21.85 18.15
N PHE A 177 -20.13 22.36 19.30
CA PHE A 177 -19.21 22.56 20.42
C PHE A 177 -18.76 21.19 20.96
N GLY A 178 -17.45 21.00 21.07
CA GLY A 178 -16.86 19.75 21.55
C GLY A 178 -16.20 18.89 20.48
N GLU A 179 -16.14 19.36 19.24
CA GLU A 179 -15.29 18.75 18.21
C GLU A 179 -13.81 18.77 18.67
N ARG A 180 -13.16 17.59 18.68
CA ARG A 180 -11.79 17.40 19.19
C ARG A 180 -10.71 18.06 18.33
N TRP A 181 -10.99 18.29 17.06
CA TRP A 181 -10.06 18.92 16.12
C TRP A 181 -10.06 20.45 16.24
N ILE A 182 -11.05 21.06 16.89
CA ILE A 182 -11.11 22.50 17.13
C ILE A 182 -10.33 22.83 18.41
N PRO A 183 -9.30 23.69 18.37
CA PRO A 183 -8.54 24.05 19.56
C PRO A 183 -9.40 24.74 20.61
N THR A 184 -9.23 24.38 21.90
CA THR A 184 -10.01 24.96 23.01
C THR A 184 -9.87 26.47 23.16
N GLY A 185 -8.77 27.06 22.66
CA GLY A 185 -8.58 28.51 22.58
C GLY A 185 -9.61 29.20 21.68
N VAL A 186 -10.03 28.55 20.59
CA VAL A 186 -11.08 29.07 19.69
C VAL A 186 -12.41 29.13 20.43
N TYR A 187 -12.78 28.06 21.12
CA TYR A 187 -13.99 28.05 21.95
C TYR A 187 -13.94 29.09 23.07
N SER A 188 -12.80 29.23 23.74
CA SER A 188 -12.62 30.21 24.83
C SER A 188 -12.80 31.65 24.33
N ALA A 189 -12.19 31.98 23.17
CA ALA A 189 -12.32 33.30 22.56
C ALA A 189 -13.76 33.57 22.10
N TYR A 190 -14.39 32.60 21.44
CA TYR A 190 -15.78 32.71 20.97
C TYR A 190 -16.76 32.91 22.13
N MET A 191 -16.70 32.07 23.15
CA MET A 191 -17.58 32.18 24.32
C MET A 191 -17.32 33.47 25.10
N SER A 192 -16.06 33.88 25.21
CA SER A 192 -15.73 35.13 25.91
C SER A 192 -16.30 36.35 25.18
N HIS A 193 -16.25 36.34 23.85
CA HIS A 193 -16.83 37.38 23.02
C HIS A 193 -18.37 37.35 23.08
N LEU A 194 -18.99 36.18 22.96
CA LEU A 194 -20.45 36.01 22.96
C LEU A 194 -21.09 36.46 24.27
N PHE A 195 -20.48 36.11 25.41
CA PHE A 195 -20.99 36.42 26.74
C PHE A 195 -20.38 37.68 27.37
N ASN A 196 -19.47 38.34 26.65
CA ASN A 196 -18.74 39.53 27.11
C ASN A 196 -18.12 39.35 28.52
N THR A 197 -17.57 38.16 28.79
CA THR A 197 -16.97 37.77 30.07
C THR A 197 -15.80 36.84 29.79
N GLN A 198 -14.84 36.71 30.70
CA GLN A 198 -13.71 35.83 30.45
C GLN A 198 -14.09 34.36 30.73
N VAL A 199 -14.18 33.58 29.65
CA VAL A 199 -14.47 32.14 29.64
C VAL A 199 -13.22 31.38 29.21
N SER A 200 -12.77 30.42 30.02
CA SER A 200 -11.70 29.49 29.65
C SER A 200 -12.24 28.08 29.53
N ILE A 201 -11.92 27.42 28.42
CA ILE A 201 -12.31 26.04 28.12
C ILE A 201 -11.08 25.16 28.14
N VAL A 202 -11.15 24.06 28.86
CA VAL A 202 -10.08 23.06 28.99
C VAL A 202 -10.66 21.68 28.67
N TYR A 203 -9.99 20.95 27.78
CA TYR A 203 -10.31 19.56 27.45
C TYR A 203 -9.45 18.62 28.31
N SER A 204 -10.09 17.59 28.86
CA SER A 204 -9.43 16.53 29.64
C SER A 204 -9.40 15.24 28.84
N ASP A 205 -8.24 14.86 28.32
CA ASP A 205 -8.09 13.67 27.46
C ASP A 205 -8.40 12.36 28.20
N SER A 206 -8.06 12.27 29.49
CA SER A 206 -8.34 11.08 30.31
C SER A 206 -9.82 10.87 30.63
N MET A 207 -10.63 11.94 30.57
CA MET A 207 -12.06 11.90 30.89
C MET A 207 -12.95 12.11 29.67
N ASP A 208 -12.35 12.47 28.52
CA ASP A 208 -13.06 12.85 27.30
C ASP A 208 -14.13 13.93 27.53
N GLU A 209 -13.78 14.94 28.35
CA GLU A 209 -14.70 15.98 28.80
C GLU A 209 -14.14 17.38 28.58
N TYR A 210 -15.01 18.30 28.15
CA TYR A 210 -14.74 19.73 28.11
C TYR A 210 -15.26 20.39 29.39
N SER A 211 -14.38 21.12 30.05
CA SER A 211 -14.71 21.92 31.23
C SER A 211 -14.63 23.41 30.90
N ALA A 212 -15.66 24.17 31.26
CA ALA A 212 -15.70 25.62 31.12
C ALA A 212 -15.59 26.29 32.49
N LYS A 213 -14.67 27.24 32.62
CA LYS A 213 -14.53 28.11 33.79
C LYS A 213 -14.84 29.53 33.38
N CYS A 214 -15.71 30.19 34.13
CA CYS A 214 -16.06 31.59 33.92
C CYS A 214 -15.68 32.38 35.18
N SER A 215 -14.91 33.46 35.03
CA SER A 215 -14.40 34.23 36.17
C SER A 215 -15.44 35.19 36.77
N MET A 216 -16.51 35.52 36.04
CA MET A 216 -17.59 36.38 36.50
C MET A 216 -18.97 35.82 36.13
N LYS A 217 -19.94 35.93 37.03
CA LYS A 217 -21.35 35.73 36.69
C LYS A 217 -21.83 37.00 35.97
N THR A 218 -22.33 36.87 34.75
CA THR A 218 -23.11 37.92 34.11
C THR A 218 -24.33 38.21 34.99
N MET A 219 -24.46 39.44 35.50
CA MET A 219 -25.72 39.87 36.11
C MET A 219 -26.74 40.01 34.98
N ALA A 220 -27.83 39.26 35.08
CA ALA A 220 -28.99 39.34 34.20
C ALA A 220 -29.66 40.72 34.30
#